data_AF-D3T352-F1
#
_entry.id   AF-D3T352-F1
#
_cell.length_a   1.000
_cell.length_b   1.000
_cell.length_c   1.000
_cell.angle_alpha   90.00
_cell.angle_beta   90.00
_cell.angle_gamma   90.00
#
_symmetry.space_group_name_H-M   'P 1'
#
loop_
_entity.id
_entity.type
_entity.pdbx_description
1 polymer ?
#
loop_
_entity_poly.entity_id
_entity_poly.type
_entity_poly.pdbx_seq_one_letter_code
_entity_poly.pdbx_strand_id
1 'polypeptide(L)'
;MPAGYSTRCKVCNSLHRVEIEKWAKEDGLSPRAISAKLKEEFGEQISHKSIWQHLCEHFDVKAEARKQYKKSQQQMETSVKKALSDLQMLDFIAQDSYELHQAVRAWLDELIRQKGKIPKTLVDLYGVTASEVRQQLKQKSELLGDDPMSRLADGVATWAELVQAVMTDEDE
;
A
#
# COMPACT_ATOMS: atom_id res chain seq x y z
N MET A 1 -38.76 24.78 -45.86
CA MET A 1 -37.28 24.62 -45.87
C MET A 1 -36.79 24.76 -44.44
N PRO A 2 -36.30 23.70 -43.77
CA PRO A 2 -35.90 23.83 -42.38
C PRO A 2 -34.48 24.40 -42.34
N ALA A 3 -34.30 25.54 -41.68
CA ALA A 3 -32.99 26.09 -41.37
C ALA A 3 -32.29 25.18 -40.34
N GLY A 4 -31.53 24.21 -40.83
CA GLY A 4 -30.75 23.28 -40.03
C GLY A 4 -29.44 23.93 -39.58
N TYR A 5 -29.42 24.49 -38.37
CA TYR A 5 -28.20 24.71 -37.61
C TYR A 5 -28.49 24.36 -36.15
N SER A 6 -28.29 23.08 -35.80
CA SER A 6 -28.25 22.69 -34.39
C SER A 6 -27.09 23.44 -33.72
N THR A 7 -27.39 24.13 -32.63
CA THR A 7 -26.52 24.92 -31.74
C THR A 7 -25.41 24.07 -31.10
N ARG A 8 -24.58 23.41 -31.91
CA ARG A 8 -23.45 22.59 -31.45
C ARG A 8 -22.25 23.48 -31.19
N CYS A 9 -21.61 23.29 -30.04
CA CYS A 9 -20.46 24.06 -29.59
C CYS A 9 -19.28 23.99 -30.58
N LYS A 10 -18.36 24.97 -30.54
CA LYS A 10 -17.22 25.04 -31.49
C LYS A 10 -16.32 23.79 -31.45
N VAL A 11 -16.22 23.14 -30.28
CA VAL A 11 -15.50 21.86 -30.07
C VAL A 11 -16.29 20.66 -30.60
N CYS A 12 -17.62 20.71 -30.52
CA CYS A 12 -18.51 19.67 -31.00
C CYS A 12 -18.46 19.54 -32.53
N ASN A 13 -18.11 20.63 -33.21
CA ASN A 13 -17.99 20.72 -34.66
C ASN A 13 -16.53 20.60 -35.15
N SER A 14 -15.54 20.47 -34.26
CA SER A 14 -14.15 20.26 -34.68
C SER A 14 -13.92 18.79 -35.05
N LEU A 15 -13.05 18.56 -36.04
CA LEU A 15 -12.62 17.21 -36.42
C LEU A 15 -11.83 16.53 -35.30
N HIS A 16 -11.20 17.34 -34.45
CA HIS A 16 -10.36 16.93 -33.33
C HIS A 16 -11.12 16.74 -32.00
N ARG A 17 -12.46 16.68 -32.03
CA ARG A 17 -13.28 16.51 -30.83
C ARG A 17 -12.83 15.32 -29.97
N VAL A 18 -12.58 14.17 -30.61
CA VAL A 18 -12.21 12.92 -29.91
C VAL A 18 -10.86 13.06 -29.23
N GLU A 19 -9.93 13.77 -29.84
CA GLU A 19 -8.58 14.02 -29.29
C GLU A 19 -8.64 15.00 -28.13
N ILE A 20 -9.46 16.05 -28.24
CA ILE A 20 -9.72 17.01 -27.15
C ILE A 20 -10.32 16.31 -25.93
N GLU A 21 -11.32 15.44 -26.15
CA GLU A 21 -11.93 14.65 -25.08
C GLU A 21 -10.94 13.62 -24.51
N LYS A 22 -10.08 13.01 -25.34
CA LYS A 22 -9.04 12.08 -24.88
C LYS A 22 -7.98 12.77 -24.02
N TRP A 23 -7.49 13.94 -24.43
CA TRP A 23 -6.51 14.72 -23.66
C TRP A 23 -7.08 15.24 -22.34
N ALA A 24 -8.36 15.58 -22.30
CA ALA A 24 -9.04 15.93 -21.05
C ALA A 24 -9.21 14.71 -20.12
N LYS A 25 -9.48 13.53 -20.70
CA LYS A 25 -9.84 12.28 -20.00
C LYS A 25 -8.65 11.44 -19.52
N GLU A 26 -7.67 11.22 -20.38
CA GLU A 26 -6.55 10.30 -20.14
C GLU A 26 -5.32 11.06 -19.63
N ASP A 27 -5.03 12.22 -20.22
CA ASP A 27 -3.84 13.02 -19.88
C ASP A 27 -4.10 14.05 -18.78
N GLY A 28 -5.37 14.30 -18.41
CA GLY A 28 -5.76 15.26 -17.38
C GLY A 28 -5.39 16.71 -17.69
N LEU A 29 -5.24 17.05 -18.98
CA LEU A 29 -4.77 18.37 -19.41
C LEU A 29 -5.81 19.47 -19.17
N SER A 30 -5.36 20.63 -18.70
CA SER A 30 -6.23 21.79 -18.53
C SER A 30 -6.75 22.31 -19.88
N PRO A 31 -7.92 22.98 -19.94
CA PRO A 31 -8.45 23.56 -21.19
C PRO A 31 -7.49 24.55 -21.89
N ARG A 32 -6.58 25.16 -21.12
CA ARG A 32 -5.53 26.04 -21.65
C ARG A 32 -4.40 25.25 -22.31
N ALA A 33 -3.98 24.14 -21.70
CA ALA A 33 -2.98 23.24 -22.27
C ALA A 33 -3.51 22.56 -23.54
N ILE A 34 -4.77 22.15 -23.55
CA ILE A 34 -5.44 21.60 -24.74
C ILE A 34 -5.48 22.63 -25.86
N SER A 35 -5.84 23.89 -25.56
CA SER A 35 -5.85 24.99 -26.55
C SER A 35 -4.46 25.26 -27.15
N ALA A 36 -3.40 25.23 -26.33
CA ALA A 36 -2.03 25.38 -26.79
C ALA A 36 -1.60 24.20 -27.67
N LYS A 37 -1.90 22.97 -27.25
CA LYS A 37 -1.58 21.75 -27.99
C LYS A 37 -2.31 21.64 -29.33
N LEU A 38 -3.59 22.04 -29.38
CA LEU A 38 -4.35 22.14 -30.64
C LEU A 38 -3.71 23.14 -31.63
N LYS A 39 -3.19 24.25 -31.11
CA LYS A 39 -2.53 25.27 -31.93
C LYS A 39 -1.17 24.79 -32.45
N GLU A 40 -0.43 24.03 -31.64
CA GLU A 40 0.89 23.50 -31.98
C GLU A 40 0.82 22.30 -32.93
N GLU A 41 -0.05 21.32 -32.67
CA GLU A 41 -0.11 20.08 -33.43
C GLU A 41 -1.01 20.16 -34.67
N PHE A 42 -2.11 20.92 -34.59
CA PHE A 42 -3.16 20.92 -35.63
C PHE A 42 -3.40 22.30 -36.25
N GLY A 43 -2.77 23.36 -35.76
CA GLY A 43 -2.95 24.73 -36.24
C GLY A 43 -4.36 25.30 -35.96
N GLU A 44 -5.21 24.60 -35.23
CA GLU A 44 -6.57 25.03 -34.93
C GLU A 44 -6.62 25.98 -33.72
N GLN A 45 -7.30 27.12 -33.89
CA GLN A 45 -7.50 28.09 -32.82
C GLN A 45 -8.88 27.94 -32.17
N ILE A 46 -8.96 27.03 -31.21
CA ILE A 46 -10.10 26.91 -30.30
C ILE A 46 -9.76 27.59 -28.98
N SER A 47 -10.61 28.52 -28.54
CA SER A 47 -10.45 29.21 -27.27
C SER A 47 -10.57 28.23 -26.10
N HIS A 48 -9.69 28.35 -25.11
CA HIS A 48 -9.76 27.62 -23.85
C HIS A 48 -11.13 27.74 -23.17
N LYS A 49 -11.85 28.86 -23.34
CA LYS A 49 -13.20 29.07 -22.79
C LYS A 49 -14.23 28.17 -23.48
N SER A 50 -14.11 27.98 -24.79
CA SER A 50 -14.98 27.09 -25.56
C SER A 50 -14.71 25.62 -25.24
N ILE A 51 -13.45 25.25 -24.96
CA ILE A 51 -13.07 23.92 -24.49
C ILE A 51 -13.64 23.66 -23.09
N TRP A 52 -13.50 24.63 -22.19
CA TRP A 52 -14.07 24.54 -20.85
C TRP A 52 -15.60 24.40 -20.89
N GLN A 53 -16.28 25.19 -21.72
CA GLN A 53 -17.73 25.12 -21.88
C GLN A 53 -18.18 23.76 -22.46
N HIS A 54 -17.48 23.24 -23.47
CA HIS A 54 -17.72 21.88 -23.99
C HIS A 54 -17.57 20.83 -22.90
N LEU A 55 -16.48 20.92 -22.13
CA LEU A 55 -16.20 19.98 -21.05
C LEU A 55 -17.23 20.07 -19.92
N CYS A 56 -17.85 21.23 -19.67
CA CYS A 56 -18.85 21.38 -18.62
C CYS A 56 -20.28 21.07 -19.07
N GLU A 57 -20.65 21.36 -20.31
CA GLU A 57 -22.03 21.28 -20.81
C GLU A 57 -22.30 20.04 -21.66
N HIS A 58 -21.30 19.56 -22.40
CA HIS A 58 -21.46 18.46 -23.37
C HIS A 58 -20.69 17.20 -22.98
N PHE A 59 -19.70 17.33 -22.10
CA PHE A 59 -18.95 16.21 -21.54
C PHE A 59 -19.35 16.02 -20.08
N ASP A 60 -19.77 14.82 -19.70
CA ASP A 60 -20.19 14.56 -18.32
C ASP A 60 -18.97 14.27 -17.44
N VAL A 61 -18.25 15.34 -17.07
CA VAL A 61 -17.11 15.30 -16.15
C VAL A 61 -17.50 14.65 -14.81
N LYS A 62 -18.76 14.80 -14.37
CA LYS A 62 -19.26 14.19 -13.14
C LYS A 62 -19.38 12.67 -13.28
N ALA A 63 -19.91 12.17 -14.40
CA ALA A 63 -19.96 10.74 -14.67
C ALA A 63 -18.56 10.13 -14.80
N GLU A 64 -17.60 10.85 -15.37
CA GLU A 64 -16.21 10.38 -15.46
C GLU A 64 -15.52 10.37 -14.10
N ALA A 65 -15.64 11.44 -13.31
CA ALA A 65 -15.11 11.48 -11.95
C ALA A 65 -15.63 10.31 -11.10
N ARG A 66 -16.91 9.95 -11.26
CA ARG A 66 -17.49 8.74 -10.62
C ARG A 66 -16.85 7.44 -11.12
N LYS A 67 -16.54 7.32 -12.42
CA LYS A 67 -15.87 6.13 -12.97
C LYS A 67 -14.43 6.02 -12.47
N GLN A 68 -13.68 7.11 -12.46
CA GLN A 68 -12.31 7.15 -11.94
C GLN A 68 -12.30 6.84 -10.43
N TYR A 69 -13.23 7.40 -9.67
CA TYR A 69 -13.38 7.11 -8.24
C TYR A 69 -13.67 5.62 -7.99
N LYS A 70 -14.58 5.01 -8.76
CA LYS A 70 -14.83 3.55 -8.67
C LYS A 70 -13.59 2.72 -9.01
N LYS A 71 -12.84 3.11 -10.04
CA LYS A 71 -11.59 2.42 -10.42
C LYS A 71 -10.53 2.55 -9.31
N SER A 72 -10.42 3.73 -8.72
CA SER A 72 -9.54 3.98 -7.57
C SER A 72 -9.94 3.16 -6.35
N GLN A 73 -11.23 3.04 -6.04
CA GLN A 73 -11.72 2.16 -4.97
C GLN A 73 -11.34 0.70 -5.22
N GLN A 74 -11.53 0.18 -6.43
CA GLN A 74 -11.13 -1.20 -6.78
C GLN A 74 -9.64 -1.44 -6.65
N GLN A 75 -8.82 -0.45 -7.05
CA GLN A 75 -7.38 -0.49 -6.87
C GLN A 75 -7.00 -0.49 -5.38
N MET A 76 -7.63 0.38 -4.59
CA MET A 76 -7.44 0.44 -3.14
C MET A 76 -7.81 -0.89 -2.48
N GLU A 77 -8.97 -1.47 -2.79
CA GLU A 77 -9.39 -2.77 -2.27
C GLU A 77 -8.39 -3.87 -2.62
N THR A 78 -7.87 -3.88 -3.84
CA THR A 78 -6.87 -4.86 -4.29
C THR A 78 -5.55 -4.70 -3.52
N SER A 79 -5.07 -3.46 -3.36
CA SER A 79 -3.87 -3.16 -2.58
C SER A 79 -4.03 -3.53 -1.11
N VAL A 80 -5.19 -3.24 -0.50
CA VAL A 80 -5.49 -3.60 0.89
C VAL A 80 -5.53 -5.12 1.05
N LYS A 81 -6.20 -5.85 0.14
CA LYS A 81 -6.22 -7.32 0.17
C LYS A 81 -4.82 -7.92 0.10
N LYS A 82 -3.97 -7.38 -0.78
CA LYS A 82 -2.58 -7.81 -0.89
C LYS A 82 -1.81 -7.55 0.42
N ALA A 83 -1.89 -6.34 0.96
CA ALA A 83 -1.22 -5.99 2.21
C ALA A 83 -1.69 -6.88 3.38
N LEU A 84 -2.99 -7.16 3.48
CA LEU A 84 -3.52 -8.09 4.49
C LEU A 84 -3.00 -9.52 4.30
N SER A 85 -2.93 -10.00 3.06
CA SER A 85 -2.37 -11.32 2.77
C SER A 85 -0.89 -11.40 3.14
N ASP A 86 -0.12 -10.36 2.86
CA ASP A 86 1.31 -10.28 3.19
C ASP A 86 1.51 -10.28 4.72
N LEU A 87 0.69 -9.51 5.46
CA LEU A 87 0.70 -9.50 6.92
C LEU A 87 0.32 -10.86 7.52
N GLN A 88 -0.70 -11.52 6.98
CA GLN A 88 -1.10 -12.87 7.42
C GLN A 88 0.03 -13.88 7.19
N MET A 89 0.71 -13.81 6.04
CA MET A 89 1.83 -14.68 5.74
C MET A 89 2.98 -14.48 6.73
N LEU A 90 3.31 -13.23 7.06
CA LEU A 90 4.32 -12.92 8.08
C LEU A 90 3.92 -13.46 9.46
N ASP A 91 2.63 -13.39 9.82
CA ASP A 91 2.12 -13.94 11.07
C ASP A 91 2.28 -15.46 11.16
N PHE A 92 1.97 -16.18 10.07
CA PHE A 92 2.20 -17.62 10.00
C PHE A 92 3.69 -17.96 10.16
N ILE A 93 4.57 -17.29 9.43
CA ILE A 93 6.02 -17.55 9.50
C ILE A 93 6.58 -17.22 10.89
N ALA A 94 6.12 -16.12 11.49
CA ALA A 94 6.54 -15.72 12.83
C ALA A 94 6.07 -16.74 13.88
N GLN A 95 4.83 -17.23 13.76
CA GLN A 95 4.31 -18.27 14.64
C GLN A 95 5.08 -19.57 14.50
N ASP A 96 5.27 -20.07 13.29
CA ASP A 96 6.01 -21.32 13.03
C ASP A 96 7.46 -21.22 13.57
N SER A 97 8.11 -20.08 13.35
CA SER A 97 9.46 -19.83 13.84
C SER A 97 9.52 -19.77 15.37
N TYR A 98 8.48 -19.23 16.00
CA TYR A 98 8.36 -19.15 17.45
C TYR A 98 8.09 -20.53 18.08
N GLU A 99 7.21 -21.33 17.50
CA GLU A 99 6.96 -22.71 17.92
C GLU A 99 8.23 -23.56 17.82
N LEU A 100 8.98 -23.42 16.71
CA LEU A 100 10.27 -24.08 16.55
C LEU A 100 11.28 -23.59 17.60
N HIS A 101 11.33 -22.29 17.87
CA HIS A 101 12.19 -21.71 18.90
C HIS A 101 11.89 -22.29 20.29
N GLN A 102 10.61 -22.40 20.65
CA GLN A 102 10.18 -23.00 21.92
C GLN A 102 10.55 -24.48 22.01
N ALA A 103 10.36 -25.25 20.94
CA ALA A 103 10.73 -26.66 20.90
C ALA A 103 12.25 -26.86 21.08
N VAL A 104 13.07 -26.04 20.41
CA VAL A 104 14.53 -26.06 20.55
C VAL A 104 14.95 -25.68 21.97
N ARG A 105 14.30 -24.66 22.56
CA ARG A 105 14.55 -24.26 23.96
C ARG A 105 14.27 -25.40 24.92
N ALA A 106 13.10 -26.03 24.81
CA ALA A 106 12.71 -27.15 25.66
C ALA A 106 13.70 -28.33 25.54
N TRP A 107 14.18 -28.60 24.33
CA TRP A 107 15.19 -29.64 24.11
C TRP A 107 16.54 -29.28 24.74
N LEU A 108 16.97 -28.03 24.62
CA LEU A 108 18.19 -27.55 25.28
C LEU A 108 18.08 -27.65 26.81
N ASP A 109 16.95 -27.25 27.39
CA ASP A 109 16.71 -27.33 28.83
C ASP A 109 16.78 -28.77 29.35
N GLU A 110 16.22 -29.73 28.60
CA GLU A 110 16.31 -31.16 28.94
C GLU A 110 17.74 -31.68 28.90
N LEU A 111 18.52 -31.30 27.88
CA LEU A 111 19.93 -31.70 27.77
C LEU A 111 20.78 -31.11 28.91
N ILE A 112 20.51 -29.87 29.32
CA ILE A 112 21.17 -29.22 30.45
C ILE A 112 20.85 -29.97 31.75
N ARG A 113 19.58 -30.33 31.98
CA ARG A 113 19.14 -31.10 33.15
C ARG A 113 19.79 -32.47 33.22
N GLN A 114 19.88 -33.16 32.08
CA GLN A 114 20.54 -34.46 31.98
C GLN A 114 22.08 -34.39 32.05
N LYS A 115 22.67 -33.19 32.17
CA LYS A 115 24.12 -32.93 32.06
C LYS A 115 24.73 -33.55 30.80
N GLY A 116 23.95 -33.62 29.72
CA GLY A 116 24.35 -34.16 28.43
C GLY A 116 25.27 -33.20 27.68
N LYS A 117 26.01 -33.73 26.69
CA LYS A 117 26.79 -32.89 25.78
C LYS A 117 25.82 -32.13 24.86
N ILE A 118 25.83 -30.81 24.94
CA ILE A 118 24.97 -29.97 24.10
C ILE A 118 25.52 -29.92 22.67
N PRO A 119 24.75 -30.33 21.64
CA PRO A 119 25.17 -30.20 20.25
C PRO A 119 25.23 -28.73 19.84
N LYS A 120 26.35 -28.31 19.23
CA LYS A 120 26.51 -26.93 18.74
C LYS A 120 25.44 -26.56 17.70
N THR A 121 25.05 -27.51 16.85
CA THR A 121 23.98 -27.34 15.86
C THR A 121 22.64 -26.94 16.48
N LEU A 122 22.34 -27.41 17.69
CA LEU A 122 21.09 -27.08 18.38
C LEU A 122 21.14 -25.65 18.97
N VAL A 123 22.30 -25.24 19.47
CA VAL A 123 22.53 -23.85 19.94
C VAL A 123 22.49 -22.87 18.77
N ASP A 124 23.09 -23.23 17.64
CA ASP A 124 23.05 -22.43 16.41
C ASP A 124 21.59 -22.29 15.91
N LEU A 125 20.82 -23.38 15.89
CA LEU A 125 19.40 -23.36 15.53
C LEU A 125 18.56 -22.48 16.48
N TYR A 126 18.84 -22.53 17.79
CA TYR A 126 18.19 -21.66 18.78
C TYR A 126 18.44 -20.18 18.48
N GLY A 127 19.69 -19.83 18.16
CA GLY A 127 20.06 -18.46 17.79
C GLY A 127 19.40 -17.98 16.50
N VAL A 128 19.37 -18.82 15.46
CA VAL A 128 18.75 -18.51 14.17
C VAL A 128 17.24 -18.31 14.32
N THR A 129 16.54 -19.23 14.98
CA THR A 129 15.08 -19.13 15.20
C THR A 129 14.71 -17.87 15.99
N ALA A 130 15.49 -17.51 17.01
CA ALA A 130 15.31 -16.25 17.74
C ALA A 130 15.52 -15.02 16.85
N SER A 131 16.47 -15.07 15.92
CA SER A 131 16.75 -13.99 14.98
C SER A 131 15.65 -13.83 13.94
N GLU A 132 15.16 -14.93 13.38
CA GLU A 132 14.05 -14.95 12.43
C GLU A 132 12.78 -14.36 13.06
N VAL A 133 12.39 -14.81 14.26
CA VAL A 133 11.22 -14.25 14.96
C VAL A 133 11.33 -12.73 15.12
N ARG A 134 12.50 -12.21 15.55
CA ARG A 134 12.71 -10.75 15.66
C ARG A 134 12.62 -10.04 14.32
N GLN A 135 13.17 -10.63 13.26
CA GLN A 135 13.15 -10.05 11.93
C GLN A 135 11.73 -9.99 11.35
N GLN A 136 10.95 -11.06 11.50
CA GLN A 136 9.56 -11.10 11.04
C GLN A 136 8.69 -10.08 11.80
N LEU A 137 8.87 -9.96 13.12
CA LEU A 137 8.17 -8.94 13.92
C LEU A 137 8.53 -7.52 13.48
N LYS A 138 9.80 -7.26 13.17
CA LYS A 138 10.25 -5.96 12.65
C LYS A 138 9.67 -5.66 11.27
N GLN A 139 9.67 -6.63 10.36
CA GLN A 139 9.07 -6.47 9.02
C GLN A 139 7.55 -6.20 9.14
N LYS A 140 6.87 -6.87 10.07
CA LYS A 140 5.46 -6.60 10.36
C LYS A 140 5.23 -5.18 10.90
N SER A 141 6.06 -4.71 11.84
CA SER A 141 5.92 -3.34 12.36
C SER A 141 6.16 -2.28 11.28
N GLU A 142 7.15 -2.50 10.41
CA GLU A 142 7.42 -1.61 9.27
C GLU A 142 6.23 -1.54 8.30
N LEU A 143 5.59 -2.68 7.99
CA LEU A 143 4.41 -2.74 7.11
C LEU A 143 3.16 -2.11 7.72
N LEU A 144 3.01 -2.15 9.04
CA LEU A 144 1.90 -1.51 9.75
C LEU A 144 2.10 0.01 9.90
N GLY A 145 3.27 0.53 9.50
CA GLY A 145 3.61 1.96 9.68
C GLY A 145 3.86 2.35 11.13
N ASP A 146 4.02 1.36 12.02
CA ASP A 146 4.41 1.55 13.41
C ASP A 146 5.92 1.73 13.43
N ASP A 147 6.40 2.94 13.72
CA ASP A 147 7.83 3.25 13.80
C ASP A 147 8.53 2.25 14.75
N PRO A 148 9.44 1.39 14.25
CA PRO A 148 10.02 0.30 15.03
C PRO A 148 10.71 0.78 16.30
N MET A 149 11.25 2.00 16.31
CA MET A 149 11.94 2.57 17.47
C MET A 149 11.00 2.90 18.63
N SER A 150 9.76 3.29 18.35
CA SER A 150 8.79 3.66 19.40
C SER A 150 8.31 2.44 20.18
N ARG A 151 8.14 1.29 19.52
CA ARG A 151 7.65 0.06 20.15
C ARG A 151 8.73 -0.86 20.69
N LEU A 152 9.96 -0.82 20.17
CA LEU A 152 11.06 -1.61 20.74
C LEU A 152 11.40 -1.13 22.15
N ALA A 153 11.25 0.18 22.42
CA ALA A 153 11.36 0.73 23.76
C ALA A 153 10.27 0.18 24.70
N ASP A 154 9.00 0.19 24.26
CA ASP A 154 7.87 -0.29 25.07
C ASP A 154 7.89 -1.81 25.26
N GLY A 155 8.25 -2.58 24.22
CA GLY A 155 8.32 -4.05 24.22
C GLY A 155 9.52 -4.61 24.99
N VAL A 156 10.67 -3.92 24.96
CA VAL A 156 11.82 -4.26 25.80
C VAL A 156 11.54 -3.90 27.26
N ALA A 157 10.84 -2.79 27.53
CA ALA A 157 10.39 -2.46 28.88
C ALA A 157 9.43 -3.53 29.43
N THR A 158 8.45 -3.99 28.65
CA THR A 158 7.52 -5.05 29.10
C THR A 158 8.21 -6.40 29.30
N TRP A 159 9.16 -6.77 28.45
CA TRP A 159 9.94 -8.01 28.64
C TRP A 159 10.90 -7.91 29.83
N ALA A 160 11.53 -6.75 30.05
CA ALA A 160 12.40 -6.52 31.20
C ALA A 160 11.59 -6.53 32.51
N GLU A 161 10.40 -5.93 32.54
CA GLU A 161 9.48 -5.95 33.69
C GLU A 161 8.99 -7.37 34.00
N LEU A 162 8.64 -8.16 32.98
CA LEU A 162 8.25 -9.57 33.16
C LEU A 162 9.40 -10.44 33.70
N VAL A 163 10.62 -10.22 33.22
CA VAL A 163 11.81 -10.92 33.72
C VAL A 163 12.16 -10.47 35.14
N GLN A 164 12.03 -9.16 35.45
CA GLN A 164 12.24 -8.65 36.80
C GLN A 164 11.20 -9.18 37.79
N ALA A 165 9.92 -9.23 37.41
CA ALA A 165 8.85 -9.77 38.25
C ALA A 165 9.08 -11.24 38.59
N VAL A 166 9.50 -12.05 37.61
CA VAL A 166 9.84 -13.46 37.82
C VAL A 166 11.09 -13.63 38.69
N MET A 167 12.06 -12.71 38.63
CA MET A 167 13.26 -12.76 39.48
C MET A 167 13.01 -12.25 40.91
N THR A 168 12.03 -11.37 41.13
CA THR A 168 11.67 -10.89 42.48
C THR A 168 10.74 -11.84 43.23
N ASP A 169 9.99 -12.70 42.54
CA ASP A 169 9.10 -13.70 43.15
C ASP A 169 9.85 -14.98 43.60
N GLU A 170 11.14 -15.14 43.26
CA GLU A 170 11.98 -16.29 43.69
C GLU A 170 12.79 -16.04 44.98
N ASP A 171 12.74 -14.83 45.55
CA ASP A 171 13.50 -14.41 46.75
C ASP A 171 12.64 -14.19 48.02
N GLU A 172 11.36 -14.59 48.05
CA GLU A 172 10.50 -14.64 49.26
C GLU A 172 10.25 -16.05 49.81
#